data_AF-A0A915EJJ2-F1
#
_entry.id   AF-A0A915EJJ2-F1
#
_cell.length_a   1.000
_cell.length_b   1.000
_cell.length_c   1.000
_cell.angle_alpha   90.00
_cell.angle_beta   90.00
_cell.angle_gamma   90.00
#
_symmetry.space_group_name_H-M   'P 1'
#
loop_
_entity.id
_entity.type
_entity.pdbx_description
1 polymer ?
#
loop_
_entity_poly.entity_id
_entity_poly.type
_entity_poly.pdbx_seq_one_letter_code
_entity_poly.pdbx_strand_id
1 'polypeptide(L)'
;MPGCSLSLCFCVKQEKQEGDRDKALETVVQIIENNKTTVAPDVICLAGRVYKDKFISSNYEDKEALDKAIEWYRKAFNVSPLEYSGINLTTMLRARGEKFEENVELQQIAVVLNSLLGRKGALSSMKEYWDVATFFEVSVLAEDYNKACQAAQKWLC
;
A
#
# COMPACT_ATOMS: atom_id res chain seq x y z
N MET A 1 21.79 5.95 1.01
CA MET A 1 21.52 7.41 0.99
C MET A 1 20.01 7.62 0.94
N PRO A 2 19.34 8.00 2.05
CA PRO A 2 17.90 8.19 2.09
C PRO A 2 17.59 9.70 2.08
N GLY A 3 17.61 10.31 0.90
CA GLY A 3 17.37 11.76 0.75
C GLY A 3 16.19 12.11 -0.14
N CYS A 4 15.96 11.35 -1.22
CA CYS A 4 14.90 11.66 -2.19
C CYS A 4 13.50 11.11 -1.81
N SER A 5 13.40 10.06 -0.98
CA SER A 5 12.11 9.43 -0.68
C SER A 5 11.22 10.26 0.26
N LEU A 6 11.83 10.99 1.20
CA LEU A 6 11.11 11.80 2.18
C LEU A 6 10.49 13.04 1.54
N SER A 7 11.20 13.72 0.63
CA SER A 7 10.72 14.95 -0.02
C SER A 7 9.50 14.70 -0.91
N LEU A 8 9.52 13.62 -1.70
CA LEU A 8 8.42 13.25 -2.60
C LEU A 8 7.20 12.74 -1.80
N CYS A 9 7.43 11.97 -0.73
CA CYS A 9 6.40 11.52 0.19
C CYS A 9 5.77 12.70 0.98
N PHE A 10 6.53 13.77 1.23
CA PHE A 10 6.06 14.99 1.88
C PHE A 10 5.19 15.85 0.97
N CYS A 11 5.55 16.02 -0.32
CA CYS A 11 4.70 16.72 -1.29
C CYS A 11 3.32 16.05 -1.42
N VAL A 12 3.28 14.72 -1.59
CA VAL A 12 2.00 13.98 -1.71
C VAL A 12 1.16 14.06 -0.43
N LYS A 13 1.76 14.23 0.75
CA LYS A 13 1.03 14.39 2.02
C LYS A 13 0.40 15.79 2.21
N GLN A 14 0.83 16.81 1.47
CA GLN A 14 0.34 18.19 1.66
C GLN A 14 -0.82 18.61 0.73
N GLU A 15 -1.12 17.84 -0.33
CA GLU A 15 -2.05 18.29 -1.38
C GLU A 15 -3.53 18.14 -0.99
N LYS A 16 -4.08 19.21 -0.41
CA LYS A 16 -5.48 19.35 -0.02
C LYS A 16 -6.42 19.81 -1.16
N GLN A 17 -5.91 20.05 -2.38
CA GLN A 17 -6.72 20.51 -3.52
C GLN A 17 -6.73 19.48 -4.68
N GLU A 18 -7.89 19.34 -5.31
CA GLU A 18 -8.20 18.32 -6.33
C GLU A 18 -7.29 18.44 -7.57
N GLY A 19 -6.93 19.67 -7.98
CA GLY A 19 -6.08 19.92 -9.15
C GLY A 19 -4.57 19.72 -8.95
N ASP A 20 -4.09 19.57 -7.71
CA ASP A 20 -2.67 19.30 -7.45
C ASP A 20 -2.37 17.79 -7.53
N ARG A 21 -3.34 16.93 -7.20
CA ARG A 21 -3.21 15.47 -7.29
C ARG A 21 -2.97 14.98 -8.72
N ASP A 22 -3.67 15.58 -9.69
CA ASP A 22 -3.50 15.24 -11.10
C ASP A 22 -2.11 15.64 -11.62
N LYS A 23 -1.56 16.77 -11.15
CA LYS A 23 -0.19 17.20 -11.47
C LYS A 23 0.87 16.33 -10.82
N ALA A 24 0.66 15.92 -9.57
CA ALA A 24 1.55 14.99 -8.88
C ALA A 24 1.56 13.63 -9.61
N LEU A 25 0.40 13.15 -10.07
CA LEU A 25 0.29 11.95 -10.87
C LEU A 25 1.01 12.09 -12.22
N GLU A 26 0.78 13.19 -12.94
CA GLU A 26 1.45 13.45 -14.21
C GLU A 26 2.98 13.48 -14.03
N THR A 27 3.46 14.12 -12.97
CA THR A 27 4.89 14.17 -12.63
C THR A 27 5.44 12.77 -12.33
N VAL A 28 4.74 11.96 -11.52
CA VAL A 28 5.17 10.59 -11.19
C VAL A 28 5.15 9.69 -12.42
N VAL A 29 4.12 9.78 -13.26
CA VAL A 29 4.00 9.02 -14.51
C VAL A 29 5.11 9.41 -15.49
N GLN A 30 5.35 10.72 -15.68
CA GLN A 30 6.46 11.21 -16.49
C GLN A 30 7.81 10.73 -15.97
N ILE A 31 8.03 10.71 -14.65
CA ILE A 31 9.25 10.13 -14.06
C ILE A 31 9.37 8.64 -14.40
N ILE A 32 8.26 7.90 -14.36
CA ILE A 32 8.26 6.45 -14.66
C ILE A 32 8.51 6.18 -16.15
N GLU A 33 7.92 6.98 -17.04
CA GLU A 33 8.01 6.82 -18.49
C GLU A 33 9.35 7.33 -19.08
N ASN A 34 9.89 8.42 -18.52
CA ASN A 34 11.15 9.02 -19.00
C ASN A 34 12.40 8.33 -18.46
N ASN A 35 12.30 7.52 -17.39
CA ASN A 35 13.43 6.78 -16.85
C ASN A 35 13.66 5.47 -17.63
N LYS A 36 14.80 5.38 -18.33
CA LYS A 36 15.31 4.15 -18.96
C LYS A 36 15.84 3.12 -17.95
N THR A 37 15.95 3.51 -16.67
CA THR A 37 16.45 2.70 -15.55
C THR A 37 15.31 2.21 -14.65
N THR A 38 15.53 1.10 -13.95
CA THR A 38 14.58 0.51 -13.00
C THR A 38 14.10 1.54 -11.99
N VAL A 39 12.82 1.91 -12.07
CA VAL A 39 12.18 2.83 -11.11
C VAL A 39 11.99 2.13 -9.78
N ALA A 40 12.32 2.81 -8.68
CA ALA A 40 12.17 2.26 -7.34
C ALA A 40 10.69 1.94 -7.02
N PRO A 41 10.38 0.81 -6.35
CA PRO A 41 9.01 0.45 -5.96
C PRO A 41 8.27 1.55 -5.23
N ASP A 42 8.96 2.31 -4.38
CA ASP A 42 8.38 3.42 -3.61
C ASP A 42 7.79 4.51 -4.52
N VAL A 43 8.43 4.81 -5.65
CA VAL A 43 7.95 5.81 -6.61
C VAL A 43 6.71 5.29 -7.36
N ILE A 44 6.72 4.00 -7.72
CA ILE A 44 5.56 3.33 -8.35
C ILE A 44 4.36 3.32 -7.38
N CYS A 45 4.61 3.09 -6.10
CA CYS A 45 3.61 3.12 -5.04
C CYS A 45 2.96 4.49 -4.84
N LEU A 46 3.61 5.60 -5.22
CA LEU A 46 3.00 6.93 -5.18
C LEU A 46 1.89 7.06 -6.21
N ALA A 47 2.08 6.54 -7.43
CA ALA A 47 1.02 6.53 -8.43
C ALA A 47 -0.19 5.72 -7.95
N GLY A 48 0.04 4.53 -7.38
CA GLY A 48 -1.02 3.72 -6.77
C GLY A 48 -1.75 4.44 -5.65
N ARG A 49 -1.03 5.23 -4.85
CA ARG A 49 -1.63 6.03 -3.77
C ARG A 49 -2.54 7.13 -4.30
N VAL A 50 -2.15 7.85 -5.34
CA VAL A 50 -3.01 8.91 -5.91
C VAL A 50 -4.34 8.32 -6.38
N TYR A 51 -4.31 7.20 -7.10
CA TYR A 51 -5.53 6.53 -7.54
C TYR A 51 -6.35 5.95 -6.39
N LYS A 52 -5.70 5.40 -5.36
CA LYS A 52 -6.39 4.98 -4.13
C LYS A 52 -7.10 6.15 -3.46
N ASP A 53 -6.44 7.29 -3.35
CA ASP A 53 -7.01 8.49 -2.73
C ASP A 53 -8.18 9.03 -3.57
N LYS A 54 -8.09 8.97 -4.91
CA LYS A 54 -9.21 9.26 -5.82
C LYS A 54 -10.40 8.34 -5.57
N PHE A 55 -10.17 7.02 -5.54
CA PHE A 55 -11.19 6.02 -5.24
C PHE A 55 -11.87 6.27 -3.88
N ILE A 56 -11.11 6.54 -2.82
CA ILE A 56 -11.65 6.86 -1.49
C ILE A 56 -12.45 8.17 -1.52
N SER A 57 -11.93 9.21 -2.17
CA SER A 57 -12.63 10.51 -2.27
C SER A 57 -13.92 10.45 -3.07
N SER A 58 -14.04 9.49 -3.99
CA SER A 58 -15.27 9.20 -4.73
C SER A 58 -16.31 8.41 -3.91
N ASN A 59 -16.13 8.29 -2.59
CA ASN A 59 -16.94 7.44 -1.73
C ASN A 59 -17.01 5.98 -2.23
N TYR A 60 -15.88 5.46 -2.73
CA TYR A 60 -15.72 4.09 -3.23
C TYR A 60 -16.52 3.76 -4.51
N GLU A 61 -16.94 4.78 -5.27
CA GLU A 61 -17.73 4.61 -6.50
C GLU A 61 -16.88 4.57 -7.79
N ASP A 62 -15.74 5.26 -7.83
CA ASP A 62 -14.85 5.33 -9.01
C ASP A 62 -14.07 4.01 -9.22
N LYS A 63 -14.69 3.08 -9.95
CA LYS A 63 -14.10 1.77 -10.26
C LYS A 63 -12.89 1.85 -11.18
N GLU A 64 -12.79 2.89 -12.01
CA GLU A 64 -11.63 3.09 -12.87
C GLU A 64 -10.40 3.47 -12.03
N ALA A 65 -10.56 4.38 -11.06
CA ALA A 65 -9.50 4.70 -10.11
C ALA A 65 -9.08 3.47 -9.29
N LEU A 66 -10.03 2.62 -8.90
CA LEU A 66 -9.73 1.35 -8.22
C LEU A 66 -8.86 0.43 -9.08
N ASP A 67 -9.25 0.20 -10.34
CA ASP A 67 -8.47 -0.65 -11.25
C ASP A 67 -7.08 -0.08 -11.52
N LYS A 68 -6.95 1.24 -11.65
CA LYS A 68 -5.65 1.91 -11.79
C LYS A 68 -4.78 1.75 -10.54
N ALA A 69 -5.36 1.88 -9.35
CA ALA A 69 -4.63 1.66 -8.10
C ALA A 69 -4.08 0.21 -8.05
N ILE A 70 -4.90 -0.77 -8.43
CA ILE A 70 -4.51 -2.19 -8.52
C ILE A 70 -3.35 -2.36 -9.50
N GLU A 71 -3.43 -1.80 -10.71
CA GLU A 71 -2.36 -1.86 -11.72
C GLU A 71 -1.03 -1.36 -11.17
N TRP A 72 -1.03 -0.19 -10.52
CA TRP A 72 0.18 0.42 -9.98
C TRP A 72 0.76 -0.34 -8.80
N TYR A 73 -0.07 -0.76 -7.85
CA TYR A 73 0.42 -1.55 -6.71
C TYR A 73 0.92 -2.93 -7.13
N ARG A 74 0.26 -3.58 -8.10
CA ARG A 74 0.73 -4.82 -8.73
C ARG A 74 2.08 -4.64 -9.41
N LYS A 75 2.25 -3.55 -10.17
CA LYS A 75 3.54 -3.21 -10.77
C LYS A 75 4.62 -3.02 -9.71
N ALA A 76 4.34 -2.30 -8.62
CA ALA A 76 5.31 -2.09 -7.55
C ALA A 76 5.69 -3.41 -6.85
N PHE A 77 4.70 -4.26 -6.58
CA PHE A 77 4.90 -5.57 -5.94
C PHE A 77 5.72 -6.54 -6.81
N ASN A 78 5.50 -6.51 -8.13
CA ASN A 78 6.29 -7.30 -9.08
C ASN A 78 7.74 -6.85 -9.18
N VAL A 79 8.02 -5.55 -9.04
CA VAL A 79 9.41 -5.04 -8.98
C VAL A 79 10.07 -5.45 -7.67
N SER A 80 9.35 -5.32 -6.54
CA SER A 80 9.81 -5.81 -5.25
C SER A 80 8.64 -6.11 -4.32
N PRO A 81 8.56 -7.33 -3.76
CA PRO A 81 7.47 -7.73 -2.87
C PRO A 81 7.68 -7.13 -1.48
N LEU A 82 7.18 -5.91 -1.28
CA LEU A 82 7.28 -5.14 -0.03
C LEU A 82 5.94 -5.10 0.71
N GLU A 83 5.99 -4.86 2.02
CA GLU A 83 4.82 -4.77 2.89
C GLU A 83 3.80 -3.74 2.37
N TYR A 84 4.28 -2.54 2.06
CA TYR A 84 3.41 -1.43 1.63
C TYR A 84 2.68 -1.72 0.32
N SER A 85 3.39 -2.21 -0.71
CA SER A 85 2.78 -2.54 -2.00
C SER A 85 1.83 -3.74 -1.87
N GLY A 86 2.21 -4.77 -1.11
CA GLY A 86 1.38 -5.95 -0.87
C GLY A 86 0.07 -5.63 -0.15
N ILE A 87 0.15 -4.93 0.99
CA ILE A 87 -1.04 -4.56 1.78
C ILE A 87 -2.01 -3.72 0.96
N ASN A 88 -1.51 -2.70 0.26
CA ASN A 88 -2.36 -1.84 -0.56
C ASN A 88 -2.95 -2.60 -1.76
N LEU A 89 -2.18 -3.47 -2.41
CA LEU A 89 -2.69 -4.32 -3.49
C LEU A 89 -3.82 -5.23 -3.00
N THR A 90 -3.61 -5.97 -1.92
CA THR A 90 -4.64 -6.82 -1.31
C THR A 90 -5.88 -6.02 -0.93
N THR A 91 -5.70 -4.84 -0.34
CA THR A 91 -6.82 -3.95 0.04
C THR A 91 -7.65 -3.54 -1.17
N MET A 92 -7.01 -3.14 -2.27
CA MET A 92 -7.72 -2.75 -3.49
C MET A 92 -8.39 -3.95 -4.18
N LEU A 93 -7.75 -5.11 -4.22
CA LEU A 93 -8.35 -6.35 -4.75
C LEU A 93 -9.59 -6.77 -3.93
N ARG A 94 -9.52 -6.71 -2.60
CA ARG A 94 -10.68 -6.91 -1.72
C ARG A 94 -11.78 -5.88 -1.97
N ALA A 95 -11.44 -4.61 -2.17
CA ALA A 95 -12.41 -3.56 -2.49
C ALA A 95 -13.08 -3.75 -3.86
N ARG A 96 -12.39 -4.42 -4.81
CA ARG A 96 -12.95 -4.85 -6.10
C ARG A 96 -13.88 -6.05 -5.97
N GLY A 97 -13.91 -6.72 -4.81
CA GLY A 97 -14.76 -7.85 -4.51
C GLY A 97 -14.06 -9.21 -4.61
N GLU A 98 -12.74 -9.24 -4.78
CA GLU A 98 -11.99 -10.49 -4.83
C GLU A 98 -11.90 -11.13 -3.44
N LYS A 99 -11.91 -12.46 -3.41
CA LYS A 99 -11.81 -13.25 -2.18
C LYS A 99 -10.52 -14.06 -2.18
N PHE A 100 -9.97 -14.31 -0.99
CA PHE A 100 -8.72 -15.06 -0.85
C PHE A 100 -8.83 -16.48 -1.39
N GLU A 101 -9.98 -17.14 -1.22
CA GLU A 101 -10.19 -18.53 -1.62
C GLU A 101 -10.25 -18.69 -3.14
N GLU A 102 -10.66 -17.64 -3.84
CA GLU A 102 -10.96 -17.65 -5.28
C GLU A 102 -9.85 -16.99 -6.12
N ASN A 103 -8.86 -16.36 -5.49
CA ASN A 103 -7.84 -15.56 -6.17
C ASN A 103 -6.41 -15.96 -5.76
N VAL A 104 -5.68 -16.52 -6.72
CA VAL A 104 -4.30 -17.00 -6.53
C VAL A 104 -3.32 -15.87 -6.23
N GLU A 105 -3.51 -14.68 -6.82
CA GLU A 105 -2.66 -13.51 -6.55
C GLU A 105 -2.80 -13.08 -5.09
N LEU A 106 -4.03 -12.99 -4.56
CA LEU A 106 -4.28 -12.70 -3.16
C LEU A 106 -3.61 -13.72 -2.23
N GLN A 107 -3.70 -15.01 -2.54
CA GLN A 107 -3.04 -16.07 -1.76
C GLN A 107 -1.51 -15.92 -1.76
N GLN A 108 -0.92 -15.61 -2.91
CA GLN A 108 0.53 -15.40 -3.03
C GLN A 108 0.98 -14.17 -2.23
N ILE A 109 0.24 -13.06 -2.31
CA ILE A 109 0.53 -11.86 -1.53
C ILE A 109 0.42 -12.17 -0.03
N ALA A 110 -0.59 -12.93 0.41
CA ALA A 110 -0.74 -13.31 1.81
C ALA A 110 0.46 -14.12 2.33
N VAL A 111 0.96 -15.09 1.55
CA VAL A 111 2.15 -15.87 1.92
C VAL A 111 3.37 -14.96 2.09
N VAL A 112 3.57 -14.02 1.17
CA VAL A 112 4.64 -13.03 1.26
C VAL A 112 4.48 -12.18 2.51
N LEU A 113 3.33 -11.55 2.72
CA LEU A 113 3.07 -10.68 3.87
C LEU A 113 3.27 -11.40 5.21
N ASN A 114 2.81 -12.65 5.31
CA ASN A 114 3.04 -13.48 6.51
C ASN A 114 4.53 -13.74 6.75
N SER A 115 5.31 -14.00 5.70
CA SER A 115 6.76 -14.16 5.79
C SER A 115 7.45 -12.86 6.23
N LEU A 116 7.07 -11.72 5.65
CA LEU A 116 7.59 -10.40 6.01
C LEU A 116 7.31 -10.08 7.49
N LEU A 117 6.06 -10.30 7.94
CA LEU A 117 5.64 -10.07 9.31
C LEU A 117 6.36 -11.00 10.29
N GLY A 118 6.53 -12.28 9.93
CA GLY A 118 7.26 -13.25 10.75
C GLY A 118 8.71 -12.83 11.03
N ARG A 119 9.37 -12.13 10.09
CA ARG A 119 10.73 -11.60 10.30
C ARG A 119 10.80 -10.45 11.30
N LYS A 120 9.70 -9.72 11.52
CA LYS A 120 9.63 -8.66 12.55
C LYS A 120 9.46 -9.22 13.97
N GLY A 121 9.14 -10.50 14.11
CA GLY A 121 8.97 -11.17 15.39
C GLY A 121 7.59 -10.96 16.02
N ALA A 122 7.49 -11.20 17.32
CA ALA A 122 6.22 -11.14 18.04
C ALA A 122 5.76 -9.69 18.28
N LEU A 123 4.44 -9.47 18.29
CA LEU A 123 3.84 -8.17 18.57
C LEU A 123 4.33 -7.55 19.90
N SER A 124 4.57 -8.37 20.92
CA SER A 124 5.11 -7.92 22.22
C SER A 124 6.47 -7.25 22.09
N SER A 125 7.32 -7.72 21.17
CA SER A 125 8.67 -7.20 20.92
C SER A 125 8.72 -6.01 19.96
N MET A 126 7.65 -5.75 19.20
CA MET A 126 7.60 -4.61 18.28
C MET A 126 7.57 -3.29 19.04
N LYS A 127 8.45 -2.36 18.65
CA LYS A 127 8.57 -1.01 19.25
C LYS A 127 8.26 0.10 18.24
N GLU A 128 8.58 -0.13 16.98
CA GLU A 128 8.35 0.85 15.92
C GLU A 128 6.85 0.91 15.58
N TYR A 129 6.32 2.13 15.51
CA TYR A 129 4.92 2.37 15.15
C TYR A 129 4.54 1.66 13.85
N TRP A 130 5.41 1.78 12.84
CA TRP A 130 5.17 1.19 11.52
C TRP A 130 5.08 -0.34 11.57
N ASP A 131 5.85 -1.00 12.42
CA ASP A 131 5.78 -2.46 12.56
C ASP A 131 4.45 -2.90 13.17
N VAL A 132 3.98 -2.17 14.20
CA VAL A 132 2.67 -2.44 14.83
C VAL A 132 1.52 -2.15 13.84
N ALA A 133 1.64 -1.09 13.03
CA ALA A 133 0.65 -0.77 11.99
C ALA A 133 0.58 -1.81 10.88
N THR A 134 1.72 -2.23 10.36
CA THR A 134 1.79 -3.34 9.40
C THR A 134 1.17 -4.61 10.01
N PHE A 135 1.48 -4.93 11.28
CA PHE A 135 0.88 -6.09 11.96
C PHE A 135 -0.64 -5.98 12.05
N PHE A 136 -1.16 -4.81 12.41
CA PHE A 136 -2.59 -4.54 12.46
C PHE A 136 -3.26 -4.75 11.09
N GLU A 137 -2.74 -4.09 10.04
CA GLU A 137 -3.30 -4.16 8.69
C GLU A 137 -3.29 -5.60 8.14
N VAL A 138 -2.19 -6.32 8.28
CA VAL A 138 -2.09 -7.72 7.85
C VAL A 138 -3.06 -8.62 8.64
N SER A 139 -3.24 -8.38 9.94
CA SER A 139 -4.20 -9.13 10.76
C SER A 139 -5.64 -8.87 10.33
N VAL A 140 -5.99 -7.62 10.00
CA VAL A 140 -7.31 -7.27 9.45
C VAL A 140 -7.54 -7.92 8.09
N LEU A 141 -6.54 -7.90 7.20
CA LEU A 141 -6.63 -8.56 5.89
C LEU A 141 -6.77 -10.08 6.01
N ALA A 142 -6.15 -10.69 7.02
CA ALA A 142 -6.29 -12.10 7.34
C ALA A 142 -7.55 -12.44 8.17
N GLU A 143 -8.39 -11.45 8.47
CA GLU A 143 -9.59 -11.57 9.29
C GLU A 143 -9.31 -12.13 10.71
N ASP A 144 -8.07 -12.01 11.20
CA ASP A 144 -7.65 -12.34 12.56
C ASP A 144 -7.87 -11.12 13.47
N TYR A 145 -9.14 -10.84 13.75
CA TYR A 145 -9.54 -9.67 14.53
C TYR A 145 -9.01 -9.70 15.96
N ASN A 146 -8.70 -10.89 16.52
CA ASN A 146 -8.08 -11.00 17.83
C ASN A 146 -6.66 -10.37 17.82
N LYS A 147 -5.84 -10.71 16.82
CA LYS A 147 -4.52 -10.09 16.64
C LYS A 147 -4.61 -8.62 16.28
N ALA A 148 -5.58 -8.24 15.43
CA ALA A 148 -5.81 -6.83 15.10
C ALA A 148 -6.14 -6.01 16.36
N CYS A 149 -7.04 -6.50 17.23
CA CYS A 149 -7.36 -5.84 18.49
C CYS A 149 -6.16 -5.71 19.43
N GLN A 150 -5.32 -6.75 19.54
CA GLN A 150 -4.10 -6.68 20.35
C GLN A 150 -3.14 -5.60 19.84
N ALA A 151 -2.96 -5.51 18.52
CA ALA A 151 -2.11 -4.48 17.91
C ALA A 151 -2.68 -3.07 18.14
N ALA A 152 -3.99 -2.90 17.99
CA ALA A 152 -4.67 -1.63 18.27
C ALA A 152 -4.57 -1.22 19.74
N GLN A 153 -4.69 -2.16 20.68
CA GLN A 153 -4.52 -1.90 22.11
C GLN A 153 -3.10 -1.46 22.45
N LYS A 154 -2.09 -2.04 21.79
CA LYS A 154 -0.69 -1.65 21.97
C LYS A 154 -0.43 -0.18 21.55
N TRP A 155 -1.29 0.42 20.73
CA TRP A 155 -1.22 1.85 20.43
C TRP A 155 -1.82 2.74 21.53
N LEU A 156 -2.75 2.22 22.31
CA LEU A 156 -3.49 2.98 23.33
C LEU A 156 -2.79 3.00 24.69
N CYS A 157 -1.80 2.13 24.89
CA CYS A 157 -1.05 1.94 26.12
C CYS A 157 0.41 2.39 25.94
#